data_AF-A0A5C4W393-F1
#
_entry.id   AF-A0A5C4W393-F1
#
_cell.length_a   1.000
_cell.length_b   1.000
_cell.length_c   1.000
_cell.angle_alpha   90.00
_cell.angle_beta   90.00
_cell.angle_gamma   90.00
#
_symmetry.space_group_name_H-M   'P 1'
#
loop_
_entity.id
_entity.type
_entity.pdbx_description
1 polymer ?
#
loop_
_entity_poly.entity_id
_entity_poly.type
_entity_poly.pdbx_seq_one_letter_code
_entity_poly.pdbx_strand_id
1 'polypeptide(L)'
;MRFTEHELTAALAGAAKVVLAADRRFRKRGVDVDTAWEQMDRYQRFKILDALGDRVLPVLVALPDVDVAPGTRPTYDDRRVAEVVESLLPGGRGRLRRAVEVKARTALVQAALAAIPPRLDPDALLTDES
;
A
#
# COMPACT_ATOMS: atom_id res chain seq x y z
N MET A 1 13.06 -10.59 -2.54
CA MET A 1 13.52 -9.48 -1.71
C MET A 1 12.46 -9.07 -0.70
N ARG A 2 12.87 -8.59 0.48
CA ARG A 2 11.97 -7.98 1.47
C ARG A 2 11.80 -6.48 1.24
N PHE A 3 10.63 -5.95 1.58
CA PHE A 3 10.39 -4.51 1.60
C PHE A 3 11.21 -3.81 2.67
N THR A 4 11.76 -2.65 2.33
CA THR A 4 12.41 -1.71 3.24
C THR A 4 11.37 -0.87 3.97
N GLU A 5 11.75 -0.24 5.08
CA GLU A 5 10.88 0.69 5.82
C GLU A 5 10.40 1.85 4.94
N HIS A 6 11.27 2.38 4.07
CA HIS A 6 10.92 3.43 3.14
C HIS A 6 9.82 2.99 2.15
N GLU A 7 9.95 1.79 1.58
CA GLU A 7 8.95 1.22 0.67
C GLU A 7 7.61 0.98 1.39
N LEU A 8 7.64 0.46 2.62
CA LEU A 8 6.42 0.25 3.43
C LEU A 8 5.72 1.57 3.77
N THR A 9 6.49 2.61 4.08
CA THR A 9 5.96 3.95 4.36
C THR A 9 5.32 4.56 3.11
N ALA A 10 5.98 4.45 1.97
CA ALA A 10 5.45 4.93 0.69
C ALA A 10 4.18 4.17 0.30
N ALA A 11 4.16 2.85 0.47
CA ALA A 11 2.99 2.02 0.21
C ALA A 11 1.78 2.44 1.06
N LEU A 12 1.99 2.66 2.36
CA LEU A 12 0.92 3.06 3.27
C LEU A 12 0.41 4.47 2.97
N ALA A 13 1.30 5.42 2.63
CA ALA A 13 0.92 6.77 2.23
C ALA A 13 0.11 6.78 0.92
N GLY A 14 0.50 5.97 -0.07
CA GLY A 14 -0.26 5.83 -1.30
C GLY A 14 -1.64 5.23 -1.09
N ALA A 15 -1.74 4.16 -0.28
CA ALA A 15 -3.02 3.58 0.09
C ALA A 15 -3.94 4.59 0.80
N ALA A 16 -3.37 5.43 1.69
CA ALA A 16 -4.10 6.50 2.37
C ALA A 16 -4.66 7.52 1.39
N LYS A 17 -3.88 7.96 0.39
CA LYS A 17 -4.34 8.86 -0.67
C LYS A 17 -5.47 8.23 -1.49
N VAL A 18 -5.38 6.96 -1.85
CA VAL A 18 -6.48 6.28 -2.59
C VAL A 18 -7.77 6.24 -1.77
N VAL A 19 -7.69 5.96 -0.46
CA VAL A 19 -8.86 5.99 0.43
C VAL A 19 -9.42 7.41 0.56
N LEU A 20 -8.55 8.42 0.64
CA LEU A 20 -8.95 9.82 0.70
C LEU A 20 -9.68 10.26 -0.57
N ALA A 21 -9.18 9.88 -1.76
CA ALA A 21 -9.84 10.15 -3.04
C ALA A 21 -11.22 9.46 -3.13
N ALA A 22 -11.36 8.28 -2.52
CA ALA A 22 -12.62 7.56 -2.45
C ALA A 22 -13.62 8.17 -1.46
N ASP A 23 -13.21 8.99 -0.49
CA ASP A 23 -14.12 9.66 0.45
C ASP A 23 -15.03 10.65 -0.31
N ARG A 24 -16.34 10.52 -0.06
CA ARG A 24 -17.40 11.29 -0.71
C ARG A 24 -17.20 12.81 -0.57
N ARG A 25 -16.60 13.28 0.51
CA ARG A 25 -16.34 14.71 0.77
C ARG A 25 -15.34 15.28 -0.23
N PHE A 26 -14.27 14.54 -0.54
CA PHE A 26 -13.23 14.98 -1.47
C PHE A 26 -13.70 14.80 -2.91
N ARG A 27 -14.32 13.65 -3.21
CA ARG A 27 -14.87 13.36 -4.55
C ARG A 27 -15.87 14.41 -5.03
N LYS A 28 -16.77 14.89 -4.15
CA LYS A 28 -17.78 15.89 -4.51
C LYS A 28 -17.22 17.29 -4.73
N ARG A 29 -16.08 17.61 -4.12
CA ARG A 29 -15.48 18.95 -4.18
C ARG A 29 -14.48 19.10 -5.32
N GLY A 30 -14.19 18.02 -6.06
CA GLY A 30 -13.22 18.03 -7.15
C GLY A 30 -11.81 18.40 -6.71
N VAL A 31 -11.49 18.21 -5.42
CA VAL A 31 -10.19 18.59 -4.87
C VAL A 31 -9.17 17.53 -5.25
N ASP A 32 -8.02 17.98 -5.74
CA ASP A 32 -6.88 17.11 -5.99
C ASP A 32 -6.42 16.44 -4.69
N VAL A 33 -6.22 15.12 -4.74
CA VAL A 33 -5.97 14.32 -3.54
C VAL A 33 -4.60 14.58 -2.94
N ASP A 34 -3.61 14.88 -3.78
CA ASP A 34 -2.26 15.21 -3.34
C ASP A 34 -2.26 16.54 -2.59
N THR A 35 -2.92 17.55 -3.14
CA THR A 35 -3.16 18.82 -2.48
C THR A 35 -3.90 18.65 -1.14
N ALA A 36 -4.96 17.84 -1.12
CA ALA A 36 -5.73 17.58 0.10
C ALA A 36 -4.89 16.88 1.17
N TRP A 37 -4.07 15.91 0.77
CA TRP A 37 -3.15 15.20 1.65
C TRP A 37 -2.09 16.14 2.21
N GLU A 38 -1.52 17.01 1.39
CA GLU A 38 -0.50 18.00 1.78
C GLU A 38 -1.02 19.07 2.75
N GLN A 39 -2.31 19.41 2.65
CA GLN A 39 -2.96 20.35 3.56
C GLN A 39 -3.38 19.74 4.90
N MET A 40 -3.41 18.40 5.02
CA MET A 40 -3.71 17.73 6.28
C MET A 40 -2.62 17.95 7.32
N ASP A 41 -3.04 18.13 8.57
CA ASP A 41 -2.11 18.14 9.70
C ASP A 41 -1.56 16.73 10.00
N ARG A 42 -0.53 16.69 10.85
CA ARG A 42 0.14 15.43 11.23
C ARG A 42 -0.82 14.43 11.88
N TYR A 43 -1.74 14.90 12.71
CA TYR A 43 -2.67 14.04 13.44
C TYR A 43 -3.73 13.44 12.51
N GLN A 44 -4.25 14.22 11.57
CA GLN A 44 -5.17 13.76 10.53
C GLN A 44 -4.54 12.66 9.66
N ARG A 45 -3.31 12.88 9.18
CA ARG A 45 -2.57 11.85 8.44
C ARG A 45 -2.34 10.61 9.29
N PHE A 46 -1.91 10.78 10.54
CA PHE A 46 -1.69 9.68 11.46
C PHE A 46 -2.94 8.81 11.63
N LYS A 47 -4.12 9.41 11.85
CA LYS A 47 -5.38 8.66 11.98
C LYS A 47 -5.70 7.78 10.77
N ILE A 48 -5.41 8.27 9.56
CA ILE A 48 -5.65 7.51 8.34
C ILE A 48 -4.62 6.38 8.21
N LEU A 49 -3.33 6.68 8.42
CA LEU A 49 -2.26 5.69 8.33
C LEU A 49 -2.43 4.58 9.37
N ASP A 50 -2.77 4.92 10.62
CA ASP A 50 -3.03 4.00 11.73
C ASP A 50 -4.18 3.04 11.38
N ALA A 51 -5.30 3.56 10.89
CA ALA A 51 -6.45 2.74 10.49
C ALA A 51 -6.16 1.78 9.32
N LEU A 52 -5.17 2.10 8.48
CA LEU A 52 -4.76 1.27 7.33
C LEU A 52 -3.62 0.32 7.67
N GLY A 53 -2.75 0.67 8.62
CA GLY A 53 -1.54 -0.06 8.99
C GLY A 53 -1.83 -1.53 9.30
N ASP A 54 -2.81 -1.78 10.18
CA ASP A 54 -3.23 -3.13 10.59
C ASP A 54 -3.77 -3.99 9.44
N ARG A 55 -4.20 -3.36 8.34
CA ARG A 55 -4.76 -4.05 7.17
C ARG A 55 -3.73 -4.24 6.07
N VAL A 56 -2.87 -3.26 5.83
CA VAL A 56 -1.95 -3.27 4.70
C VAL A 56 -0.63 -3.93 5.07
N LEU A 57 -0.01 -3.51 6.18
CA LEU A 57 1.36 -3.92 6.52
C LEU A 57 1.50 -5.44 6.76
N PRO A 58 0.58 -6.13 7.47
CA PRO A 58 0.71 -7.57 7.65
C PRO A 58 0.67 -8.34 6.32
N VAL A 59 -0.09 -7.84 5.33
CA VAL A 59 -0.15 -8.46 4.00
C VAL A 59 1.15 -8.25 3.27
N LEU A 60 1.67 -7.02 3.23
CA LEU A 60 2.94 -6.72 2.55
C LEU A 60 4.11 -7.52 3.13
N VAL A 61 4.17 -7.70 4.45
CA VAL A 61 5.22 -8.48 5.13
C VAL A 61 5.07 -9.98 4.87
N ALA A 62 3.84 -10.47 4.66
CA ALA A 62 3.56 -11.88 4.39
C ALA A 62 3.64 -12.25 2.89
N LEU A 63 3.78 -11.27 1.99
CA LEU A 63 3.99 -11.54 0.57
C LEU A 63 5.32 -12.27 0.37
N PRO A 64 5.40 -13.22 -0.59
CA PRO A 64 6.63 -13.90 -0.88
C PRO A 64 7.68 -12.93 -1.42
N ASP A 65 8.92 -13.20 -1.08
CA ASP A 65 10.08 -12.52 -1.63
C ASP A 65 10.11 -12.70 -3.17
N VAL A 66 10.22 -11.59 -3.91
CA VAL A 66 10.41 -11.60 -5.37
C VAL A 66 11.69 -10.87 -5.75
N ASP A 67 12.31 -11.26 -6.86
CA ASP A 67 13.44 -10.52 -7.41
C ASP A 67 12.92 -9.30 -8.17
N VAL A 68 13.49 -8.14 -7.87
CA VAL A 68 13.13 -6.87 -8.50
C VAL A 68 14.40 -6.23 -9.01
N ALA A 69 14.46 -6.02 -10.32
CA ALA A 69 15.58 -5.33 -10.93
C ALA A 69 15.64 -3.87 -10.46
N PRO A 70 16.84 -3.28 -10.33
CA PRO A 70 16.98 -1.86 -10.10
C PRO A 70 16.18 -1.02 -11.11
N GLY A 71 15.59 0.08 -10.66
CA GLY A 71 14.73 0.94 -11.46
C GLY A 71 13.33 0.38 -11.73
N THR A 72 13.00 -0.81 -11.22
CA THR A 72 11.67 -1.43 -11.36
C THR A 72 10.93 -1.52 -10.03
N ARG A 73 9.64 -1.87 -10.09
CA ARG A 73 8.78 -2.03 -8.91
C ARG A 73 8.43 -3.49 -8.68
N PRO A 74 8.28 -3.91 -7.41
CA PRO A 74 7.71 -5.21 -7.11
C PRO A 74 6.29 -5.30 -7.67
N THR A 75 6.01 -6.39 -8.38
CA THR A 75 4.70 -6.64 -9.00
C THR A 75 4.16 -7.97 -8.50
N TYR A 76 2.92 -7.98 -8.03
CA TYR A 76 2.20 -9.16 -7.58
C TYR A 76 0.86 -9.22 -8.29
N ASP A 77 0.47 -10.40 -8.77
CA ASP A 77 -0.87 -10.58 -9.31
C ASP A 77 -1.94 -10.55 -8.19
N ASP A 78 -3.17 -10.20 -8.55
CA ASP A 78 -4.29 -10.08 -7.62
C ASP A 78 -4.58 -11.38 -6.88
N ARG A 79 -4.37 -12.53 -7.53
CA ARG A 79 -4.63 -13.84 -6.94
C ARG A 79 -3.68 -14.10 -5.78
N ARG A 80 -2.39 -13.84 -5.96
CA ARG A 80 -1.36 -14.00 -4.94
C ARG A 80 -1.65 -13.12 -3.75
N VAL A 81 -2.00 -11.86 -4.00
CA VAL A 81 -2.36 -10.92 -2.93
C VAL A 81 -3.61 -11.40 -2.19
N ALA A 82 -4.64 -11.87 -2.92
CA ALA A 82 -5.86 -12.41 -2.32
C ALA A 82 -5.60 -13.66 -1.46
N GLU A 83 -4.73 -14.57 -1.89
CA GLU A 83 -4.35 -15.76 -1.13
C GLU A 83 -3.70 -15.39 0.22
N VAL A 84 -2.81 -14.39 0.24
CA VAL A 84 -2.18 -13.89 1.48
C VAL A 84 -3.21 -13.16 2.34
N VAL A 85 -4.09 -12.36 1.74
CA VAL A 85 -5.18 -11.71 2.48
C VAL A 85 -6.08 -12.75 3.14
N GLU A 86 -6.48 -13.81 2.43
CA GLU A 86 -7.35 -14.87 2.94
C GLU A 86 -6.73 -15.62 4.12
N SER A 87 -5.43 -15.89 4.07
CA SER A 87 -4.72 -16.60 5.15
C SER A 87 -4.61 -15.77 6.43
N LEU A 88 -4.54 -14.44 6.30
CA LEU A 88 -4.47 -13.51 7.43
C LEU A 88 -5.85 -13.11 8.00
N LEU A 89 -6.94 -13.42 7.30
CA LEU A 89 -8.28 -13.11 7.78
C LEU A 89 -8.76 -14.17 8.80
N PRO A 90 -9.17 -13.76 10.01
CA PRO A 90 -9.67 -14.69 11.00
C PRO A 90 -10.91 -15.42 10.49
N GLY A 91 -11.16 -16.62 11.02
CA GLY A 91 -12.42 -17.34 10.80
C GLY A 91 -13.62 -16.55 11.35
N GLY A 92 -14.84 -16.92 10.93
CA GLY A 92 -16.06 -16.50 11.64
C GLY A 92 -16.90 -15.38 11.03
N ARG A 93 -16.70 -15.01 9.76
CA ARG A 93 -17.62 -14.13 9.03
C ARG A 93 -18.31 -14.91 7.91
N GLY A 94 -19.61 -14.71 7.73
CA GLY A 94 -20.38 -15.40 6.68
C GLY A 94 -19.73 -15.26 5.30
N ARG A 95 -19.90 -16.28 4.43
CA ARG A 95 -19.16 -16.45 3.16
C ARG A 95 -19.12 -15.17 2.30
N LEU A 96 -20.24 -14.47 2.15
CA LEU A 96 -20.31 -13.23 1.37
C LEU A 96 -19.47 -12.09 1.97
N ARG A 97 -19.58 -11.86 3.29
CA ARG A 97 -18.82 -10.80 3.97
C ARG A 97 -17.32 -11.06 3.86
N ARG A 98 -16.90 -12.32 4.00
CA ARG A 98 -15.51 -12.73 3.82
C ARG A 98 -15.02 -12.42 2.41
N ALA A 99 -15.76 -12.81 1.38
CA ALA A 99 -15.39 -12.55 -0.01
C ALA A 99 -15.24 -11.04 -0.32
N VAL A 100 -16.15 -10.21 0.20
CA VAL A 100 -16.07 -8.75 0.05
C VAL A 100 -14.83 -8.18 0.75
N GLU A 101 -14.54 -8.64 1.97
CA GLU A 101 -13.38 -8.20 2.75
C GLU A 101 -12.06 -8.58 2.06
N VAL A 102 -11.97 -9.80 1.54
CA VAL A 102 -10.81 -10.26 0.74
C VAL A 102 -10.62 -9.35 -0.46
N LYS A 103 -11.67 -9.13 -1.25
CA LYS A 103 -11.58 -8.31 -2.46
C LYS A 103 -11.20 -6.87 -2.16
N ALA A 104 -11.81 -6.27 -1.14
CA ALA A 104 -11.53 -4.88 -0.74
C ALA A 104 -10.09 -4.73 -0.23
N ARG A 105 -9.62 -5.65 0.61
CA ARG A 105 -8.25 -5.61 1.15
C ARG A 105 -7.21 -5.92 0.07
N THR A 106 -7.52 -6.81 -0.87
CA THR A 106 -6.67 -7.08 -2.05
C THR A 106 -6.50 -5.80 -2.89
N ALA A 107 -7.59 -5.13 -3.25
CA ALA A 107 -7.53 -3.89 -4.01
C ALA A 107 -6.76 -2.78 -3.27
N LEU A 108 -6.93 -2.68 -1.95
CA LEU A 108 -6.18 -1.72 -1.12
C LEU A 108 -4.68 -2.02 -1.11
N VAL A 109 -4.29 -3.30 -1.01
CA VAL A 109 -2.88 -3.70 -1.04
C VAL A 109 -2.28 -3.48 -2.43
N GLN A 110 -3.03 -3.72 -3.51
CA GLN A 110 -2.57 -3.40 -4.87
C GLN A 110 -2.35 -1.90 -5.05
N ALA A 111 -3.24 -1.07 -4.52
CA ALA A 111 -3.04 0.39 -4.49
C ALA A 111 -1.79 0.77 -3.69
N ALA A 112 -1.51 0.08 -2.58
CA ALA A 112 -0.30 0.29 -1.80
C ALA A 112 0.97 -0.10 -2.58
N LEU A 113 0.99 -1.27 -3.21
CA LEU A 113 2.10 -1.75 -4.05
C LEU A 113 2.38 -0.78 -5.21
N ALA A 114 1.34 -0.25 -5.85
CA ALA A 114 1.47 0.73 -6.92
C ALA A 114 2.09 2.07 -6.47
N ALA A 115 2.11 2.36 -5.17
CA ALA A 115 2.72 3.57 -4.62
C ALA A 115 4.19 3.37 -4.19
N ILE A 116 4.71 2.14 -4.24
CA ILE A 116 6.10 1.85 -3.93
C ILE A 116 7.00 2.49 -4.99
N PRO A 117 8.03 3.26 -4.60
CA PRO A 117 8.97 3.83 -5.55
C PRO A 117 9.75 2.73 -6.27
N PRO A 118 10.19 2.96 -7.52
CA PRO A 118 11.13 2.05 -8.17
C PRO A 118 12.37 1.84 -7.30
N ARG A 119 12.88 0.61 -7.28
CA ARG A 119 13.99 0.24 -6.42
C ARG A 119 15.26 0.96 -6.85
N LEU A 120 15.94 1.58 -5.89
CA LEU A 120 17.28 2.13 -6.12
C LEU A 120 18.29 1.01 -6.31
N ASP A 121 19.21 1.19 -7.25
CA ASP A 121 20.31 0.26 -7.46
C ASP A 121 21.28 0.36 -6.27
N PRO A 122 21.53 -0.72 -5.52
CA PRO A 122 22.52 -0.71 -4.45
C PRO A 122 23.94 -0.42 -4.96
N ASP A 123 24.23 -0.70 -6.24
CA ASP A 123 25.55 -0.51 -6.84
C ASP A 123 25.72 0.87 -7.50
N ALA A 124 24.64 1.66 -7.64
CA ALA A 124 24.71 3.02 -8.21
C ALA A 124 25.30 4.06 -7.24
N LEU A 125 25.58 3.70 -5.99
CA LEU A 125 26.02 4.62 -4.94
C LEU A 125 27.55 4.73 -4.76
N LEU A 126 28.38 4.30 -5.71
CA LEU A 126 29.85 4.29 -5.55
C LEU A 126 30.66 5.05 -6.63
N THR A 127 30.11 6.07 -7.29
CA THR A 127 30.90 6.96 -8.17
C THR A 127 30.53 8.42 -7.99
N ASP A 128 30.82 8.97 -6.80
CA ASP A 128 31.13 10.40 -6.65
C ASP A 128 32.61 10.50 -6.23
N GLU A 129 33.50 10.35 -7.21
CA GLU A 129 34.89 10.78 -7.14
C GLU A 129 35.15 11.62 -8.41
N SER A 130 34.96 12.93 -8.30
CA SER A 130 35.56 13.92 -9.21
C SER A 130 35.56 15.30 -8.56
#